data_AF-A0A7X9FNE9-F1
#
_entry.id   AF-A0A7X9FNE9-F1
#
_cell.length_a   1.000
_cell.length_b   1.000
_cell.length_c   1.000
_cell.angle_alpha   90.00
_cell.angle_beta   90.00
_cell.angle_gamma   90.00
#
_symmetry.space_group_name_H-M   'P 1'
#
loop_
_entity.id
_entity.type
_entity.pdbx_description
1 polymer ?
#
loop_
_entity_poly.entity_id
_entity_poly.type
_entity_poly.pdbx_seq_one_letter_code
_entity_poly.pdbx_strand_id
1 'polypeptide(L)'
;MLLAILIVLPFVLGGAVFCIRSCPVRRGLLPAGAGAHLVLSCAAVFGAPAPLFGGLLALDALGGLFLLLTSILFAAASVYAVGYLAKE
;
A
#
# COMPACT_ATOMS: atom_id res chain seq x y z
N MET A 1 -9.67 -7.59 -10.38
CA MET A 1 -9.27 -8.10 -9.04
C MET A 1 -8.12 -7.30 -8.43
N LEU A 2 -7.06 -6.99 -9.20
CA LEU A 2 -5.88 -6.25 -8.69
C LEU A 2 -6.22 -4.92 -8.00
N LEU A 3 -7.13 -4.11 -8.56
CA LEU A 3 -7.60 -2.86 -7.95
C LEU A 3 -8.23 -3.06 -6.56
N ALA A 4 -8.95 -4.17 -6.35
CA ALA A 4 -9.55 -4.47 -5.05
C ALA A 4 -8.47 -4.84 -4.02
N ILE A 5 -7.43 -5.56 -4.44
CA ILE A 5 -6.30 -5.91 -3.57
C ILE A 5 -5.57 -4.63 -3.13
N LEU A 6 -5.31 -3.70 -4.04
CA LEU A 6 -4.69 -2.41 -3.72
C LEU A 6 -5.49 -1.64 -2.66
N ILE A 7 -6.81 -1.63 -2.77
CA ILE A 7 -7.67 -0.97 -1.80
C ILE A 7 -7.63 -1.71 -0.46
N VAL A 8 -7.82 -3.03 -0.44
CA VAL A 8 -8.02 -3.81 0.80
C VAL A 8 -6.72 -4.04 1.58
N LEU A 9 -5.59 -4.18 0.89
CA LEU A 9 -4.28 -4.45 1.49
C LEU A 9 -3.93 -3.51 2.66
N PRO A 10 -3.95 -2.17 2.53
CA PRO A 10 -3.60 -1.27 3.62
C PRO A 10 -4.56 -1.40 4.82
N PHE A 11 -5.86 -1.66 4.60
CA PHE A 11 -6.80 -1.88 5.70
C PHE A 11 -6.50 -3.18 6.46
N VAL A 12 -6.22 -4.26 5.73
CA VAL A 12 -5.87 -5.55 6.35
C VAL A 12 -4.58 -5.43 7.13
N LEU A 13 -3.55 -4.78 6.56
CA LEU A 13 -2.28 -4.57 7.25
C LEU A 13 -2.42 -3.66 8.47
N GLY A 14 -3.17 -2.56 8.36
CA GLY A 14 -3.45 -1.67 9.49
C GLY A 14 -4.22 -2.39 10.61
N GLY A 15 -5.24 -3.17 10.26
CA GLY A 15 -5.99 -4.00 11.20
C GLY A 15 -5.13 -5.10 11.83
N ALA A 16 -4.27 -5.77 11.05
CA ALA A 16 -3.33 -6.75 11.56
C ALA A 16 -2.34 -6.12 12.55
N VAL A 17 -1.79 -4.95 12.20
CA VAL A 17 -0.94 -4.17 13.09
C VAL A 17 -1.68 -3.94 14.41
N PHE A 18 -2.94 -3.48 14.41
CA PHE A 18 -3.73 -3.23 15.63
C PHE A 18 -3.75 -4.42 16.62
N CYS A 19 -3.79 -5.66 16.12
CA CYS A 19 -3.82 -6.87 16.95
C CYS A 19 -2.44 -7.37 17.41
N ILE A 20 -1.35 -6.98 16.74
CA ILE A 20 0.01 -7.46 17.06
C ILE A 20 0.50 -6.75 18.33
N ARG A 21 1.04 -7.46 19.34
CA ARG A 21 1.65 -6.80 20.52
C ARG A 21 3.15 -6.58 20.40
N SER A 22 3.80 -7.32 19.52
CA SER A 22 5.25 -7.25 19.33
C SER A 22 5.65 -6.00 18.56
N CYS A 23 6.33 -5.08 19.24
CA CYS A 23 6.86 -3.85 18.67
C CYS A 23 7.78 -4.05 17.45
N PRO A 24 8.74 -5.02 17.43
CA PRO A 24 9.56 -5.24 16.24
C PRO A 24 8.76 -5.77 15.05
N VAL A 25 7.76 -6.64 15.29
CA VAL A 25 6.91 -7.18 14.22
C VAL A 25 6.05 -6.08 13.61
N ARG A 26 5.43 -5.22 14.43
CA ARG A 26 4.68 -4.04 13.93
C ARG A 26 5.56 -3.13 13.07
N ARG A 27 6.77 -2.84 13.54
CA ARG A 27 7.73 -1.97 12.84
C ARG A 27 8.16 -2.58 11.50
N GLY A 28 8.42 -3.89 11.44
CA GLY A 28 8.78 -4.56 10.19
C GLY A 28 7.62 -4.70 9.20
N LEU A 29 6.38 -4.83 9.69
CA LEU A 29 5.20 -5.00 8.85
C LEU A 29 4.88 -3.73 8.04
N LEU A 30 5.21 -2.56 8.56
CA LEU A 30 4.97 -1.27 7.89
C LEU A 30 5.73 -1.14 6.54
N PRO A 31 7.08 -1.25 6.48
CA PRO A 31 7.81 -1.17 5.22
C PRO A 31 7.56 -2.38 4.31
N ALA A 32 7.33 -3.58 4.88
CA ALA A 32 6.94 -4.74 4.08
C ALA A 32 5.60 -4.51 3.36
N GLY A 33 4.63 -3.97 4.08
CA GLY A 33 3.32 -3.59 3.55
C GLY A 33 3.39 -2.50 2.49
N ALA A 34 4.15 -1.45 2.75
CA ALA A 34 4.34 -0.36 1.79
C ALA A 34 5.06 -0.83 0.51
N GLY A 35 6.07 -1.69 0.65
CA GLY A 35 6.75 -2.33 -0.48
C GLY A 35 5.80 -3.19 -1.31
N ALA A 36 4.98 -4.02 -0.67
CA ALA A 36 3.96 -4.81 -1.36
C ALA A 36 2.94 -3.92 -2.10
N HIS A 37 2.47 -2.85 -1.46
CA HIS A 37 1.55 -1.89 -2.08
C HIS A 37 2.17 -1.20 -3.31
N LEU A 38 3.44 -0.81 -3.22
CA LEU A 38 4.16 -0.18 -4.33
C LEU A 38 4.33 -1.14 -5.52
N VAL A 39 4.73 -2.39 -5.26
CA VAL A 39 4.86 -3.43 -6.31
C VAL A 39 3.52 -3.67 -7.01
N LEU A 40 2.42 -3.79 -6.24
CA LEU A 40 1.08 -3.96 -6.79
C LEU A 40 0.61 -2.73 -7.58
N SER A 41 1.02 -1.54 -7.16
CA SER A 41 0.70 -0.28 -7.84
C SER A 41 1.39 -0.19 -9.19
N CYS A 42 2.68 -0.55 -9.26
CA CYS A 42 3.38 -0.71 -10.52
C CYS A 42 2.70 -1.75 -11.42
N ALA A 43 2.37 -2.92 -10.87
CA ALA A 43 1.66 -3.96 -11.62
C ALA A 43 0.31 -3.48 -12.16
N ALA A 44 -0.42 -2.63 -11.42
CA ALA A 44 -1.69 -2.07 -11.87
C ALA A 44 -1.50 -1.04 -13.00
N VAL A 45 -0.52 -0.14 -12.88
CA VAL A 45 -0.28 0.86 -13.92
C VAL A 45 0.19 0.22 -15.24
N PHE A 46 1.09 -0.77 -15.17
CA PHE A 46 1.63 -1.41 -16.37
C PHE A 46 0.78 -2.57 -16.90
N GLY A 47 -0.07 -3.16 -16.06
CA GLY A 47 -0.91 -4.32 -16.42
C GLY A 47 -2.32 -3.98 -16.89
N ALA A 48 -2.72 -2.70 -16.86
CA ALA A 48 -4.05 -2.23 -17.30
C ALA A 48 -5.22 -3.10 -16.78
N PRO A 49 -5.43 -3.20 -15.46
CA PRO A 49 -6.40 -4.10 -14.87
C PRO A 49 -7.82 -3.76 -15.31
N ALA A 50 -8.64 -4.80 -15.45
CA ALA A 50 -10.07 -4.63 -15.71
C ALA A 50 -10.73 -3.75 -14.64
N PRO A 51 -11.66 -2.86 -15.03
CA PRO A 51 -12.38 -2.00 -14.10
C PRO A 51 -13.26 -2.82 -13.15
N LEU A 52 -13.55 -2.24 -11.98
CA LEU A 52 -14.41 -2.82 -10.96
C LEU A 52 -15.77 -2.11 -10.91
N PHE A 53 -16.74 -2.77 -10.26
CA PHE A 53 -18.09 -2.23 -9.99
C PHE A 53 -18.79 -1.71 -11.25
N GLY A 54 -18.71 -2.46 -12.35
CA GLY A 54 -19.35 -2.08 -13.61
C GLY A 54 -18.74 -0.86 -14.29
N GLY A 55 -17.48 -0.52 -14.00
CA GLY A 55 -16.80 0.63 -14.62
C GLY A 55 -16.63 1.84 -13.69
N LEU A 56 -17.28 1.84 -12.52
CA LEU A 56 -17.20 2.94 -11.57
C LEU A 56 -15.77 3.17 -11.06
N LEU A 57 -14.99 2.10 -10.91
CA LEU A 57 -13.58 2.15 -10.54
C LEU A 57 -12.73 1.61 -11.67
N ALA A 58 -12.16 2.53 -12.45
CA ALA A 58 -11.20 2.25 -13.51
C ALA A 58 -9.89 3.00 -13.22
N LEU A 59 -8.77 2.47 -13.71
CA LEU A 59 -7.48 3.12 -13.59
C LEU A 59 -7.17 3.86 -14.89
N ASP A 60 -7.31 5.17 -14.87
CA ASP A 60 -6.87 6.04 -15.96
C ASP A 60 -5.42 6.53 -15.75
N ALA A 61 -4.89 7.28 -16.70
CA ALA A 61 -3.50 7.76 -16.64
C ALA A 61 -3.24 8.65 -15.41
N LEU A 62 -4.21 9.51 -15.06
CA LEU A 62 -4.09 10.42 -13.93
C LEU A 62 -4.17 9.65 -12.60
N GLY A 63 -5.14 8.75 -12.46
CA GLY A 63 -5.27 7.86 -11.31
C GLY A 63 -4.04 6.98 -11.13
N GLY A 64 -3.46 6.47 -12.22
CA GLY A 64 -2.19 5.75 -12.20
C GLY A 64 -1.03 6.57 -11.65
N LEU A 65 -0.90 7.83 -12.08
CA LEU A 65 0.12 8.76 -11.55
C LEU A 65 -0.05 8.96 -10.05
N PHE A 66 -1.26 9.30 -9.58
CA PHE A 66 -1.51 9.52 -8.17
C PHE A 66 -1.33 8.24 -7.33
N LEU A 67 -1.73 7.08 -7.85
CA LEU A 67 -1.52 5.79 -7.21
C LEU A 67 -0.02 5.52 -6.99
N LEU A 68 0.82 5.78 -7.98
CA LEU A 68 2.28 5.63 -7.84
C LEU A 68 2.87 6.65 -6.87
N LEU A 69 2.50 7.93 -6.99
CA LEU A 69 3.00 8.98 -6.10
C LEU A 69 2.68 8.69 -4.63
N THR A 70 1.43 8.35 -4.34
CA THR A 70 0.99 8.00 -2.98
C THR A 70 1.67 6.73 -2.47
N SER A 71 1.87 5.73 -3.33
CA SER A 71 2.59 4.50 -2.95
C SER A 71 4.07 4.71 -2.69
N ILE A 72 4.73 5.56 -3.49
CA ILE A 72 6.14 5.94 -3.29
C ILE A 72 6.27 6.72 -1.97
N LEU A 73 5.39 7.69 -1.73
CA LEU A 73 5.39 8.47 -0.50
C LEU A 73 5.13 7.58 0.71
N PHE A 74 4.20 6.62 0.61
CA PHE A 74 3.95 5.64 1.66
C PHE A 74 5.20 4.77 1.93
N ALA A 75 5.86 4.27 0.88
CA ALA A 75 7.12 3.52 1.03
C ALA A 75 8.21 4.36 1.70
N ALA A 76 8.43 5.61 1.27
CA ALA A 76 9.40 6.50 1.88
C ALA A 76 9.07 6.81 3.36
N ALA A 77 7.80 7.12 3.65
CA ALA A 77 7.33 7.38 5.00
C ALA A 77 7.45 6.14 5.90
N SER A 78 7.23 4.93 5.36
CA SER A 78 7.37 3.68 6.12
C SER A 78 8.80 3.44 6.59
N VAL A 79 9.80 3.72 5.75
CA VAL A 79 11.22 3.60 6.09
C VAL A 79 11.59 4.61 7.18
N TYR A 80 11.13 5.86 7.04
CA TYR A 80 11.34 6.89 8.05
C TYR A 80 10.70 6.51 9.40
N ALA A 81 9.46 6.03 9.37
CA ALA A 81 8.69 5.69 10.57
C ALA A 81 9.36 4.58 11.40
N VAL A 82 10.02 3.59 10.79
CA VAL A 82 10.73 2.54 11.53
C VAL A 82 11.81 3.13 12.43
N GLY A 83 12.61 4.06 11.92
CA GLY A 83 13.68 4.72 12.67
C GLY A 83 13.14 5.68 13.73
N TYR A 84 12.04 6.37 13.43
CA TYR A 84 11.37 7.25 14.38
C TYR A 84 10.77 6.46 15.56
N LEU A 85 9.97 5.44 15.28
CA LEU A 85 9.32 4.56 16.27
C LEU A 85 10.30 3.67 17.06
N ALA A 86 11.58 3.64 16.68
CA ALA A 86 12.60 2.97 17.48
C ALA A 86 13.20 3.85 18.57
N LYS A 87 12.99 5.17 18.49
CA LYS A 87 13.51 6.18 19.41
C LYS A 87 12.47 6.67 20.42
N GLU A 88 11.18 6.43 20.14
CA GLU A 88 10.03 6.66 21.03
C GLU A 88 9.69 5.37 21.80
#